data_AF-A0A0G0INY4-F1
#
_entry.id   AF-A0A0G0INY4-F1
#
_cell.length_a   1.000
_cell.length_b   1.000
_cell.length_c   1.000
_cell.angle_alpha   90.00
_cell.angle_beta   90.00
_cell.angle_gamma   90.00
#
_symmetry.space_group_name_H-M   'P 1'
#
loop_
_entity.id
_entity.type
_entity.pdbx_description
1 polymer ?
#
loop_
_entity_poly.entity_id
_entity_poly.type
_entity_poly.pdbx_seq_one_letter_code
_entity_poly.pdbx_strand_id
1 'polypeptide(L)' 'MKNVKGAIDHLKTHQSYPATKEELLAECDNLSDFSDEDKEWFKANLPEEPEGGFKSADEVIKALSLSEE' A
#
# COMPACT_ATOMS: atom_id res chain seq x y z
N MET A 1 5.41 -2.80 -9.59
CA MET A 1 3.94 -2.95 -9.53
C MET A 1 3.35 -2.62 -10.89
N LYS A 2 2.47 -3.47 -11.41
CA LYS A 2 1.72 -3.33 -12.65
C LYS A 2 0.40 -2.58 -12.42
N ASN A 3 -0.31 -2.85 -11.32
CA ASN A 3 -1.60 -2.23 -11.04
C ASN A 3 -1.50 -1.04 -10.06
N VAL A 4 -0.76 0.00 -10.43
CA VAL A 4 -0.53 1.19 -9.59
C VAL A 4 -1.84 1.92 -9.27
N LYS A 5 -2.71 2.08 -10.27
CA LYS A 5 -3.99 2.78 -10.10
C LYS A 5 -4.90 2.05 -9.11
N GLY A 6 -5.00 0.72 -9.23
CA GLY A 6 -5.75 -0.10 -8.27
C GLY A 6 -5.18 0.01 -6.86
N ALA A 7 -3.84 0.02 -6.72
CA ALA A 7 -3.20 0.16 -5.40
C ALA A 7 -3.54 1.49 -4.75
N ILE A 8 -3.45 2.58 -5.52
CA ILE A 8 -3.80 3.93 -5.05
C ILE A 8 -5.27 4.00 -4.64
N ASP A 9 -6.18 3.42 -5.44
CA ASP A 9 -7.60 3.38 -5.10
C ASP A 9 -7.82 2.62 -3.79
N HIS A 10 -7.32 1.39 -3.69
CA HIS A 10 -7.48 0.55 -2.50
C HIS A 10 -6.94 1.24 -1.23
N LEU A 11 -5.76 1.85 -1.31
CA LEU A 11 -5.20 2.63 -0.21
C LEU A 11 -6.12 3.80 0.16
N LYS A 12 -6.73 4.51 -0.80
CA LYS A 12 -7.58 5.66 -0.51
C LYS A 12 -8.99 5.32 -0.05
N THR A 13 -9.56 4.19 -0.49
CA THR A 13 -11.00 3.89 -0.35
C THR A 13 -11.30 2.77 0.63
N HIS A 14 -10.40 1.79 0.73
CA HIS A 14 -10.63 0.55 1.49
C HIS A 14 -9.75 0.45 2.74
N GLN A 15 -8.59 1.10 2.73
CA GLN A 15 -7.67 1.03 3.87
C GLN A 15 -8.06 2.01 4.98
N SER A 16 -7.99 1.53 6.24
CA SER A 16 -8.21 2.35 7.42
C SER A 16 -6.89 2.91 7.94
N TYR A 17 -6.88 4.16 8.41
CA TYR A 17 -5.68 4.82 8.93
C TYR A 17 -5.90 5.41 10.34
N PRO A 18 -4.86 5.47 11.19
CA PRO A 18 -3.47 5.09 10.93
C PRO A 18 -3.28 3.58 10.76
N ALA A 19 -2.39 3.18 9.85
CA ALA A 19 -2.09 1.78 9.54
C ALA A 19 -0.61 1.50 9.71
N THR A 20 -0.31 0.37 10.33
CA THR A 20 1.06 -0.15 10.42
C THR A 20 1.50 -0.81 9.13
N LYS A 21 2.81 -1.00 8.95
CA LYS A 21 3.35 -1.75 7.81
C LYS A 21 2.77 -3.17 7.79
N GLU A 22 2.67 -3.82 8.93
CA GLU A 22 2.12 -5.18 9.02
C GLU A 22 0.66 -5.24 8.60
N GLU A 23 -0.17 -4.28 9.02
CA GLU A 23 -1.58 -4.19 8.60
C GLU A 23 -1.71 -3.95 7.09
N LEU A 24 -0.93 -3.03 6.53
CA LEU A 24 -0.92 -2.79 5.08
C LEU A 24 -0.52 -4.03 4.29
N LEU A 25 0.43 -4.82 4.79
CA LEU A 25 0.86 -6.07 4.15
C LEU A 25 -0.20 -7.17 4.30
N ALA A 26 -0.85 -7.28 5.46
CA ALA A 26 -1.91 -8.26 5.69
C ALA A 26 -3.13 -7.98 4.80
N GLU A 27 -3.52 -6.72 4.66
CA GLU A 27 -4.59 -6.30 3.76
C GLU A 27 -4.19 -6.54 2.31
N CYS A 28 -2.96 -6.18 1.91
CA CYS A 28 -2.42 -6.44 0.57
C CYS A 28 -2.42 -7.93 0.21
N ASP A 29 -2.08 -8.82 1.15
CA ASP A 29 -2.09 -10.27 0.94
C ASP A 29 -3.51 -10.80 0.65
N ASN A 30 -4.52 -10.22 1.31
CA ASN A 30 -5.93 -10.55 1.12
C ASN A 30 -6.54 -10.01 -0.19
N LEU A 31 -5.83 -9.14 -0.92
CA LEU A 31 -6.33 -8.60 -2.18
C LEU A 31 -6.29 -9.64 -3.30
N SER A 32 -7.46 -10.21 -3.61
CA SER A 32 -7.61 -11.15 -4.74
C SER A 32 -7.53 -10.48 -6.11
N ASP A 33 -7.72 -9.16 -6.18
CA ASP A 33 -7.66 -8.37 -7.42
C ASP A 33 -6.21 -8.05 -7.86
N PHE A 34 -5.22 -8.31 -7.00
CA PHE A 34 -3.81 -8.04 -7.25
C PHE A 34 -3.05 -9.34 -7.51
N SER A 35 -2.13 -9.28 -8.49
CA SER A 35 -1.23 -10.40 -8.77
C SER A 35 -0.20 -10.58 -7.67
N ASP A 36 0.34 -11.79 -7.50
CA ASP A 36 1.42 -12.06 -6.55
C ASP A 36 2.62 -11.11 -6.75
N GLU A 37 2.97 -10.81 -8.01
CA GLU A 37 4.04 -9.85 -8.34
C GLU A 37 3.77 -8.44 -7.81
N ASP A 38 2.51 -7.99 -7.79
CA ASP A 38 2.15 -6.69 -7.23
C ASP A 38 2.27 -6.69 -5.70
N LYS A 39 1.84 -7.77 -5.04
CA LYS A 39 1.93 -7.96 -3.59
C LYS A 39 3.38 -8.04 -3.13
N GLU A 40 4.20 -8.83 -3.83
CA GLU A 40 5.63 -8.95 -3.57
C GLU A 40 6.35 -7.61 -3.78
N TRP A 41 6.02 -6.88 -4.85
CA TRP A 41 6.57 -5.55 -5.07
C TRP A 41 6.18 -4.60 -3.92
N PHE A 42 4.92 -4.60 -3.50
CA PHE A 42 4.45 -3.76 -2.40
C PHE A 42 5.20 -4.08 -1.11
N LYS A 43 5.35 -5.36 -0.78
CA LYS A 43 6.11 -5.83 0.39
C LYS A 43 7.59 -5.44 0.36
N ALA A 44 8.22 -5.54 -0.80
CA ALA A 44 9.63 -5.23 -0.98
C ALA A 44 9.92 -3.72 -1.00
N ASN A 45 8.97 -2.90 -1.46
CA ASN A 45 9.17 -1.46 -1.64
C ASN A 45 8.58 -0.62 -0.50
N LEU A 46 7.63 -1.14 0.29
CA LEU A 46 7.05 -0.43 1.42
C LEU A 46 8.12 -0.19 2.50
N PRO A 47 8.50 1.08 2.76
CA PRO A 47 9.50 1.37 3.78
C PRO A 47 8.97 1.07 5.18
N GLU A 48 9.83 1.22 6.18
CA GLU A 48 9.38 1.19 7.57
C GLU A 48 8.36 2.31 7.82
N GLU A 49 7.37 1.99 8.65
CA GLU A 49 6.33 2.93 9.00
C GLU A 49 6.89 4.08 9.86
N PRO A 50 6.34 5.30 9.73
CA PRO A 50 6.69 6.40 10.61
C PRO A 50 6.17 6.16 12.04
N GLU A 51 6.64 6.94 13.01
CA GLU A 51 6.21 6.83 14.41
C GLU A 51 4.68 7.00 14.53
N GLY A 52 3.99 5.93 14.93
CA GLY A 52 2.53 5.86 15.00
C GLY A 52 1.82 5.36 13.73
N GLY A 53 2.56 4.78 12.77
CA GLY A 53 2.02 4.23 11.54
C GLY A 53 1.78 5.28 10.45
N PHE A 54 1.46 4.81 9.24
CA PHE A 54 1.05 5.68 8.14
C PHE A 54 -0.29 6.32 8.46
N LYS A 55 -0.39 7.64 8.45
CA LYS A 55 -1.62 8.34 8.89
C LYS A 55 -2.68 8.46 7.82
N SER A 56 -2.29 8.26 6.56
CA SER A 56 -3.15 8.39 5.39
C SER A 56 -2.59 7.59 4.22
N ALA A 57 -3.47 7.28 3.25
CA ALA A 57 -3.08 6.72 1.96
C ALA A 57 -1.99 7.51 1.26
N ASP A 58 -2.06 8.84 1.32
CA ASP A 58 -1.09 9.73 0.67
C ASP A 58 0.35 9.51 1.19
N GLU A 59 0.52 9.18 2.48
CA GLU A 59 1.84 8.86 3.04
C GLU A 59 2.37 7.55 2.47
N VAL A 60 1.53 6.53 2.35
CA VAL A 60 1.91 5.24 1.75
C VAL A 60 2.26 5.40 0.27
N ILE A 61 1.42 6.12 -0.48
CA ILE A 61 1.60 6.40 -1.91
C ILE A 61 2.91 7.15 -2.14
N LYS A 62 3.17 8.20 -1.35
CA LYS A 62 4.40 8.98 -1.42
C LYS A 62 5.62 8.18 -1.00
N ALA A 63 5.49 7.35 0.04
CA ALA A 63 6.56 6.47 0.51
C ALA A 63 6.97 5.42 -0.53
N LEU A 64 5.99 4.91 -1.30
CA LEU A 64 6.20 3.99 -2.41
C LEU A 64 6.49 4.68 -3.75
N SER A 65 6.50 6.01 -3.77
CA SER A 65 6.61 6.83 -4.98
C SER A 65 5.61 6.44 -6.09
N LEU A 66 4.40 5.99 -5.72
CA LEU A 66 3.35 5.64 -6.65
C LEU A 66 2.77 6.91 -7.28
N SER A 67 2.90 7.03 -8.60
CA SER A 67 2.38 8.16 -9.38
C SER A 67 1.37 7.63 -10.40
N GLU A 68 0.24 8.33 -10.54
CA GLU A 68 -0.64 8.17 -11.70
C GLU A 68 0.04 8.88 -12.89
N GLU A 69 0.87 8.17 -13.66
CA GLU A 69 1.37 8.68 -14.96
C GLU A 69 0.30 8.54 -16.05
#